data_AF-A0A1R1BQ13-F1
#
_entry.id   AF-A0A1R1BQ13-F1
#
_cell.length_a   1.000
_cell.length_b   1.000
_cell.length_c   1.000
_cell.angle_alpha   90.00
_cell.angle_beta   90.00
_cell.angle_gamma   90.00
#
_symmetry.space_group_name_H-M   'P 1'
#
loop_
_entity.id
_entity.type
_entity.pdbx_description
1 polymer ?
#
loop_
_entity_poly.entity_id
_entity_poly.type
_entity_poly.pdbx_seq_one_letter_code
_entity_poly.pdbx_strand_id
1 'polypeptide(L)' 'MEITAEEVAEWMLKEVRFAGILYQAQAVTYISENFGESFIYVNDNGNPSIAKEVKKIFKKLHKGRVAWDRDGFFWGWT' A
#
# COMPACT_ATOMS: atom_id res chain seq x y z
N MET A 1 -5.93 -21.00 0.91
CA MET A 1 -6.60 -19.78 1.40
C MET A 1 -6.27 -18.69 0.40
N GLU A 2 -7.26 -17.94 -0.06
CA GLU A 2 -7.04 -16.80 -0.96
C GLU A 2 -6.53 -15.62 -0.14
N ILE A 3 -5.53 -14.90 -0.67
CA ILE A 3 -5.05 -13.66 -0.06
C ILE A 3 -6.17 -12.61 -0.15
N THR A 4 -6.34 -11.83 0.91
CA THR A 4 -7.36 -10.79 1.04
C THR A 4 -6.76 -9.39 0.97
N ALA A 5 -7.59 -8.38 0.67
CA ALA A 5 -7.17 -6.99 0.68
C ALA A 5 -6.78 -6.52 2.10
N GLU A 6 -7.38 -7.12 3.13
CA GLU A 6 -7.04 -6.94 4.53
C GLU A 6 -5.60 -7.35 4.83
N GLU A 7 -5.18 -8.55 4.40
CA GLU A 7 -3.80 -9.03 4.61
C GLU A 7 -2.76 -8.12 3.96
N VAL A 8 -3.04 -7.63 2.75
CA VAL A 8 -2.17 -6.69 2.05
C VAL A 8 -2.09 -5.35 2.81
N ALA A 9 -3.23 -4.83 3.27
CA ALA A 9 -3.27 -3.58 4.03
C ALA A 9 -2.59 -3.69 5.40
N GLU A 10 -2.70 -4.85 6.06
CA GLU A 10 -1.98 -5.15 7.29
C GLU A 10 -0.47 -5.19 7.08
N TRP A 11 -0.01 -5.80 5.98
CA TRP A 11 1.39 -5.77 5.60
C TRP A 11 1.89 -4.33 5.40
N MET A 12 1.18 -3.50 4.62
CA MET A 12 1.56 -2.10 4.41
C MET A 12 1.70 -1.34 5.73
N LEU A 13 0.79 -1.58 6.69
CA LEU A 13 0.85 -0.96 8.01
C LEU A 13 2.06 -1.42 8.82
N LYS A 14 2.36 -2.73 8.81
CA LYS A 14 3.55 -3.27 9.48
C LYS A 14 4.81 -2.65 8.89
N GLU A 15 4.89 -2.58 7.57
CA GLU A 15 6.05 -2.08 6.85
C GLU A 15 6.32 -0.60 7.16
N VAL A 16 5.33 0.29 6.97
CA VAL A 16 5.51 1.73 7.26
C VAL A 16 5.79 2.00 8.74
N ARG A 17 5.22 1.20 9.66
CA ARG A 17 5.48 1.32 11.08
C ARG A 17 6.89 0.88 11.46
N PHE A 18 7.44 -0.12 10.77
CA PHE A 18 8.78 -0.63 11.02
C PHE A 18 9.86 0.24 10.36
N ALA A 19 9.70 0.55 9.08
CA ALA A 19 10.67 1.29 8.27
C ALA A 19 10.55 2.82 8.41
N GLY A 20 9.43 3.33 8.93
CA GLY A 20 9.11 4.75 9.03
C GLY A 20 8.56 5.35 7.73
N ILE A 21 8.99 4.83 6.57
CA ILE A 21 8.55 5.24 5.24
C ILE A 21 8.29 3.99 4.37
N LEU A 22 7.23 4.02 3.56
CA LEU A 22 6.93 3.04 2.53
C LEU A 22 6.66 3.75 1.20
N TYR A 23 7.57 3.61 0.23
CA TYR A 23 7.38 4.18 -1.11
C TYR A 23 6.32 3.40 -1.90
N GLN A 24 5.51 4.10 -2.70
CA GLN A 24 4.49 3.46 -3.54
C GLN A 24 5.09 2.45 -4.51
N ALA A 25 6.24 2.76 -5.13
CA ALA A 25 6.90 1.85 -6.04
C ALA A 25 7.30 0.54 -5.35
N GLN A 26 7.89 0.62 -4.15
CA GLN A 26 8.25 -0.55 -3.35
C GLN A 26 7.01 -1.36 -2.96
N ALA A 27 5.96 -0.69 -2.52
CA ALA A 27 4.71 -1.35 -2.17
C ALA A 27 4.08 -2.07 -3.37
N VAL A 28 4.04 -1.44 -4.54
CA VAL A 28 3.54 -2.07 -5.77
C VAL A 28 4.32 -3.31 -6.13
N THR A 29 5.66 -3.23 -6.16
CA THR A 29 6.53 -4.38 -6.49
C THR A 29 6.31 -5.51 -5.50
N TYR A 30 6.40 -5.23 -4.20
CA TYR A 30 6.23 -6.25 -3.17
C TYR A 30 4.86 -6.92 -3.24
N ILE A 31 3.80 -6.13 -3.39
CA ILE A 31 2.43 -6.65 -3.46
C ILE A 31 2.24 -7.55 -4.67
N SER A 32 2.73 -7.12 -5.84
CA SER A 32 2.67 -7.91 -7.06
C SER A 32 3.39 -9.26 -6.93
N GLU A 33 4.57 -9.26 -6.31
CA GLU A 33 5.42 -10.45 -6.17
C GLU A 33 4.95 -11.43 -5.08
N ASN A 34 4.34 -10.92 -3.99
CA ASN A 34 4.07 -11.72 -2.79
C ASN A 34 2.57 -12.01 -2.56
N PHE A 35 1.68 -11.12 -3.04
CA PHE A 35 0.23 -11.25 -2.86
C PHE A 35 -0.52 -11.45 -4.18
N GLY A 36 0.06 -10.98 -5.29
CA GLY A 36 -0.44 -11.18 -6.64
C GLY A 36 -0.93 -9.90 -7.31
N GLU A 37 -1.01 -9.93 -8.64
CA GLU A 37 -1.36 -8.78 -9.48
C GLU A 37 -2.81 -8.30 -9.29
N SER A 38 -3.70 -9.11 -8.71
CA SER A 38 -5.10 -8.74 -8.44
C SER A 38 -5.23 -7.54 -7.49
N PHE A 39 -4.18 -7.23 -6.73
CA PHE A 39 -4.11 -6.06 -5.84
C PHE A 39 -3.46 -4.84 -6.49
N ILE A 40 -3.10 -4.92 -7.76
CA ILE A 40 -2.51 -3.84 -8.55
C ILE A 40 -3.45 -3.48 -9.70
N TYR A 41 -3.55 -2.19 -10.01
CA TYR A 41 -4.21 -1.72 -11.23
C TYR A 41 -3.32 -0.70 -11.93
N VAL A 42 -3.50 -0.56 -13.23
CA VAL A 42 -2.88 0.52 -14.02
C VAL A 42 -3.81 1.71 -13.97
N ASN A 43 -3.33 2.85 -13.47
CA ASN A 43 -4.13 4.09 -13.44
C ASN A 43 -4.20 4.76 -14.82
N ASP A 44 -4.99 5.83 -14.93
CA ASP A 44 -5.24 6.53 -16.20
C ASP A 44 -3.95 7.07 -16.88
N ASN A 45 -2.87 7.22 -16.12
CA ASN A 45 -1.56 7.65 -16.62
C ASN A 45 -0.64 6.47 -17.02
N GLY A 46 -1.14 5.24 -17.02
CA GLY A 46 -0.33 4.05 -17.32
C GLY A 46 0.55 3.56 -16.16
N ASN A 47 0.40 4.12 -14.95
CA ASN A 47 1.26 3.77 -13.81
C ASN A 47 0.62 2.68 -12.92
N PRO A 48 1.36 1.61 -12.59
CA PRO A 48 0.96 0.64 -11.57
C PRO A 48 0.62 1.31 -10.23
N SER A 49 -0.49 0.89 -9.63
CA SER A 49 -1.04 1.48 -8.41
C SER A 49 -1.73 0.42 -7.56
N ILE A 50 -1.69 0.58 -6.25
CA ILE A 50 -2.31 -0.34 -5.30
C ILE A 50 -3.84 -0.21 -5.38
N ALA A 51 -4.54 -1.35 -5.42
CA ALA A 51 -5.99 -1.46 -5.50
C ALA A 51 -6.71 -0.56 -4.49
N LYS A 52 -7.85 0.01 -4.92
CA LYS A 52 -8.62 0.98 -4.13
C LYS A 52 -9.10 0.39 -2.79
N GLU A 53 -9.49 -0.88 -2.75
CA GLU A 53 -9.96 -1.52 -1.51
C GLU A 53 -8.82 -1.70 -0.49
N VAL A 54 -7.62 -2.11 -0.92
CA VAL A 54 -6.43 -2.19 -0.05
C VAL A 54 -6.13 -0.82 0.56
N LYS A 55 -6.09 0.26 -0.25
CA LYS A 55 -5.84 1.63 0.25
C LYS A 55 -6.91 2.09 1.25
N LYS A 56 -8.17 1.71 1.04
CA LYS A 56 -9.29 2.03 1.93
C LYS A 56 -9.18 1.30 3.26
N ILE A 57 -8.81 0.02 3.27
CA ILE A 57 -8.58 -0.75 4.50
C ILE A 57 -7.36 -0.21 5.23
N PHE A 58 -6.25 0.00 4.52
CA PHE A 58 -5.04 0.59 5.07
C PHE A 58 -5.32 1.92 5.78
N LYS A 59 -6.09 2.81 5.15
CA LYS A 59 -6.55 4.08 5.74
C LYS A 59 -7.28 3.90 7.07
N LYS A 60 -8.14 2.89 7.18
CA LYS A 60 -8.86 2.56 8.42
C LYS A 60 -7.92 2.01 9.50
N LEU A 61 -6.99 1.14 9.12
CA LEU A 61 -6.10 0.46 10.07
C LEU A 61 -5.14 1.44 10.75
N HIS A 62 -4.54 2.38 10.00
CA HIS A 62 -3.52 3.27 10.55
C HIS A 62 -4.08 4.43 11.40
N LYS A 63 -5.40 4.70 11.35
CA LYS A 63 -6.10 5.69 12.20
C LYS A 63 -5.42 7.07 12.25
N GLY A 64 -4.92 7.55 11.11
CA GLY A 64 -4.24 8.85 11.00
C GLY A 64 -2.76 8.87 11.39
N ARG A 65 -2.16 7.76 11.83
CA ARG A 65 -0.71 7.66 12.14
C ARG A 65 0.20 7.52 10.93
N VAL A 66 -0.38 7.58 9.73
CA VAL A 66 0.34 7.47 8.48
C VAL A 66 -0.16 8.59 7.57
N ALA A 67 0.77 9.40 7.09
CA ALA A 67 0.52 10.46 6.14
C ALA A 67 1.01 10.04 4.74
N TRP A 68 0.30 10.49 3.70
CA TRP A 68 0.75 10.34 2.32
C TRP A 68 1.48 11.60 1.88
N ASP A 69 2.73 11.45 1.46
CA ASP A 69 3.52 12.50 0.81
C ASP A 69 3.33 12.39 -0.71
N ARG A 70 2.74 13.43 -1.30
CA ARG A 70 2.43 13.47 -2.73
C ARG A 70 3.67 13.68 -3.60
N ASP A 71 4.65 14.44 -3.11
CA ASP A 71 5.83 14.83 -3.89
C ASP A 71 6.87 13.72 -3.85
N GLY A 72 7.01 13.04 -2.72
CA GLY A 72 7.89 11.90 -2.52
C GLY A 72 7.27 10.54 -2.90
N PHE A 73 5.96 10.47 -3.15
CA PHE A 73 5.23 9.23 -3.43
C PHE A 73 5.41 8.14 -2.37
N PHE A 74 5.30 8.50 -1.09
CA PHE A 74 5.44 7.55 0.00
C PHE A 74 4.43 7.78 1.13
N TRP A 75 4.19 6.71 1.88
CA TRP A 75 3.52 6.77 3.17
C TRP A 75 4.57 6.90 4.28
N GLY A 76 4.41 7.86 5.18
CA GLY A 76 5.30 8.07 6.32
C GLY A 76 4.57 7.91 7.65
N TRP A 77 5.22 7.29 8.64
CA TRP A 77 4.70 7.18 10.00
C TRP A 77 4.81 8.51 10.75
N THR A 78 3.73 8.94 11.40
CA THR A 78 3.59 10.23 12.10
C THR A 78 3.05 10.05 13.51
#